data_AF-A0A955SZU1-F1
#
_entry.id   AF-A0A955SZU1-F1
#
_cell.length_a   1.000
_cell.length_b   1.000
_cell.length_c   1.000
_cell.angle_alpha   90.00
_cell.angle_beta   90.00
_cell.angle_gamma   90.00
#
_symmetry.space_group_name_H-M   'P 1'
#
loop_
_entity.id
_entity.type
_entity.pdbx_description
1 polymer ?
#
loop_
_entity_poly.entity_id
_entity_poly.type
_entity_poly.pdbx_seq_one_letter_code
_entity_poly.pdbx_strand_id
1 'polypeptide(L)'
;SVQAIGQRPVRLYLNGQPWGIYWVKERIDKYFVEDHYGYDDFDLLKHEHGVEAKEGDLEEWESLTEFLMTHPLDLEENYRTVTQQIDLNNFITNHAIEMWGENVDWPHNNHYQLRPRMTGAKWQWIPWDSDVVLGSPYVVFADYNMYDHVSGSHRLHADWSTLHFQSLMVNSDFRERFVRTVEELLSTVLSPDHVIEEIDRLAAEIRPDISFETDRWGSSAEDWEKNVEQLRRFVRLRDTAFREHTAEFESEGMDLSKLGPVGILRTISKSAQSLAPEDLFNFAVRQGQ
;
A
#
# COMPACT_ATOMS: atom_id res chain seq x y z
N SER A 1 -13.10 3.65 -2.11
CA SER A 1 -12.94 2.21 -2.36
C SER A 1 -11.60 1.97 -3.02
N VAL A 2 -11.04 0.77 -2.88
CA VAL A 2 -9.84 0.36 -3.61
C VAL A 2 -10.30 -0.58 -4.71
N GLN A 3 -9.84 -0.35 -5.94
CA GLN A 3 -10.17 -1.22 -7.07
C GLN A 3 -9.31 -2.49 -6.97
N ALA A 4 -9.96 -3.63 -6.91
CA ALA A 4 -9.29 -4.91 -6.99
C ALA A 4 -9.04 -5.29 -8.45
N ILE A 5 -7.95 -6.03 -8.68
CA ILE A 5 -7.59 -6.57 -9.98
C ILE A 5 -8.34 -7.89 -10.19
N GLY A 6 -8.95 -8.06 -11.36
CA GLY A 6 -9.59 -9.32 -11.72
C GLY A 6 -8.58 -10.47 -11.73
N GLN A 7 -8.86 -11.54 -11.01
CA GLN A 7 -8.04 -12.75 -11.04
C GLN A 7 -8.87 -14.02 -10.85
N ARG A 8 -8.44 -15.11 -11.48
CA ARG A 8 -9.06 -16.43 -11.31
C ARG A 8 -8.06 -17.58 -11.49
N PRO A 9 -8.21 -18.69 -10.76
CA PRO A 9 -7.39 -19.87 -10.96
C PRO A 9 -7.80 -20.60 -12.26
N VAL A 10 -6.82 -21.19 -12.94
CA VAL A 10 -7.01 -22.01 -14.13
C VAL A 10 -6.06 -23.21 -14.13
N ARG A 11 -6.50 -24.30 -14.76
CA ARG A 11 -5.61 -25.42 -15.10
C ARG A 11 -4.91 -25.13 -16.43
N LEU A 12 -3.59 -25.09 -16.43
CA LEU A 12 -2.83 -24.90 -17.67
C LEU A 12 -2.53 -26.24 -18.34
N TYR A 13 -2.70 -26.29 -19.66
CA TYR A 13 -2.28 -27.42 -20.49
C TYR A 13 -1.34 -26.92 -21.59
N LEU A 14 -0.18 -27.55 -21.72
CA LEU A 14 0.78 -27.28 -22.79
C LEU A 14 0.89 -28.50 -23.70
N ASN A 15 0.56 -28.35 -24.98
CA ASN A 15 0.51 -29.45 -25.96
C ASN A 15 -0.33 -30.66 -25.48
N GLY A 16 -1.44 -30.37 -24.80
CA GLY A 16 -2.35 -31.40 -24.26
C GLY A 16 -1.89 -32.05 -22.95
N GLN A 17 -0.72 -31.67 -22.41
CA GLN A 17 -0.22 -32.18 -21.13
C GLN A 17 -0.53 -31.20 -20.00
N PRO A 18 -0.96 -31.68 -18.81
CA PRO A 18 -1.22 -30.81 -17.65
C PRO A 18 0.08 -30.12 -17.21
N TRP A 19 -0.04 -28.85 -16.80
CA TRP A 19 1.10 -28.02 -16.41
C TRP A 19 0.91 -27.29 -15.07
N GLY A 20 -0.04 -27.71 -14.23
CA GLY A 20 -0.29 -27.09 -12.92
C GLY A 20 -1.40 -26.06 -12.93
N ILE A 21 -1.57 -25.40 -11.78
CA ILE A 21 -2.55 -24.33 -11.55
C ILE A 21 -1.85 -22.99 -11.77
N TYR A 22 -2.52 -22.08 -12.49
CA TYR A 22 -2.06 -20.73 -12.71
C TYR A 22 -3.16 -19.74 -12.37
N TRP A 23 -2.77 -18.49 -12.11
CA TRP A 23 -3.70 -17.39 -11.99
C TRP A 23 -3.70 -16.58 -13.28
N VAL A 24 -4.86 -16.50 -13.93
CA VAL A 24 -5.08 -15.48 -14.96
C VAL A 24 -5.40 -14.19 -14.22
N LYS A 25 -4.46 -13.24 -14.28
CA LYS A 25 -4.59 -11.92 -13.68
C LYS A 25 -4.83 -10.90 -14.77
N GLU A 26 -5.74 -9.98 -14.50
CA GLU A 26 -5.92 -8.78 -15.30
C GLU A 26 -4.66 -7.92 -15.21
N ARG A 27 -4.28 -7.33 -16.34
CA ARG A 27 -3.10 -6.48 -16.44
C ARG A 27 -3.53 -5.04 -16.18
N ILE A 28 -2.89 -4.37 -15.23
CA ILE A 28 -3.07 -2.93 -15.05
C ILE A 28 -2.38 -2.22 -16.23
N ASP A 29 -3.18 -1.83 -17.21
CA ASP A 29 -2.80 -1.01 -18.36
C ASP A 29 -3.97 -0.07 -18.71
N LYS A 30 -3.90 0.59 -19.86
CA LYS A 30 -4.97 1.49 -20.28
C LYS A 30 -6.35 0.86 -20.41
N TYR A 31 -6.44 -0.42 -20.80
CA TYR A 31 -7.74 -1.10 -20.94
C TYR A 31 -8.35 -1.38 -19.58
N PHE A 32 -7.51 -1.71 -18.59
CA PHE A 32 -7.97 -1.81 -17.20
C PHE A 32 -8.55 -0.47 -16.70
N VAL A 33 -7.89 0.65 -17.00
CA VAL A 33 -8.39 1.97 -16.60
C VAL A 33 -9.69 2.31 -17.32
N GLU A 34 -9.77 2.07 -18.63
CA GLU A 34 -10.99 2.27 -19.42
C GLU A 34 -12.15 1.42 -18.87
N ASP A 35 -11.93 0.12 -18.60
CA ASP A 35 -12.99 -0.81 -18.20
C ASP A 35 -13.50 -0.60 -16.77
N HIS A 36 -12.61 -0.28 -15.81
CA HIS A 36 -12.98 -0.15 -14.40
C HIS A 36 -13.27 1.29 -13.96
N TYR A 37 -12.63 2.27 -14.59
CA TYR A 37 -12.76 3.68 -14.21
C TYR A 37 -13.46 4.53 -15.27
N GLY A 38 -13.52 4.08 -16.53
CA GLY A 38 -14.15 4.83 -17.62
C GLY A 38 -13.36 6.05 -18.08
N TYR A 39 -12.04 6.07 -17.83
CA TYR A 39 -11.17 7.16 -18.27
C TYR A 39 -10.38 6.76 -19.52
N ASP A 40 -10.31 7.66 -20.49
CA ASP A 40 -9.53 7.56 -21.73
C ASP A 40 -8.34 8.54 -21.79
N ASP A 41 -8.25 9.48 -20.83
CA ASP A 41 -7.14 10.40 -20.63
C ASP A 41 -6.73 10.46 -19.15
N PHE A 42 -5.55 9.94 -18.83
CA PHE A 42 -5.07 9.75 -17.45
C PHE A 42 -3.55 9.56 -17.38
N ASP A 43 -3.01 9.72 -16.18
CA ASP A 43 -1.68 9.30 -15.78
C ASP A 43 -1.78 7.98 -15.02
N LEU A 44 -1.00 6.97 -15.44
CA LEU A 44 -0.88 5.69 -14.74
C LEU A 44 0.59 5.43 -14.42
N LEU A 45 0.91 5.43 -13.14
CA LEU A 45 2.27 5.31 -12.64
C LEU A 45 2.44 3.95 -11.98
N LYS A 46 3.59 3.31 -12.19
CA LYS A 46 3.99 2.09 -11.48
C LYS A 46 5.11 2.42 -10.51
N HIS A 47 4.96 1.96 -9.26
CA HIS A 47 6.02 2.02 -8.26
C HIS A 47 6.74 0.67 -8.20
N GLU A 48 8.01 0.64 -8.65
CA GLU A 48 8.88 -0.54 -8.67
C GLU A 48 10.34 -0.10 -8.51
N HIS A 49 10.77 0.13 -7.26
CA HIS A 49 12.08 0.71 -6.91
C HIS A 49 12.34 2.10 -7.55
N GLY A 50 11.26 2.80 -7.88
CA GLY A 50 11.21 4.10 -8.53
C GLY A 50 9.78 4.34 -9.03
N VAL A 51 9.54 5.50 -9.65
CA VAL A 51 8.23 5.84 -10.23
C VAL A 51 8.37 5.90 -11.75
N GLU A 52 7.61 5.07 -12.46
CA GLU A 52 7.59 5.02 -13.92
C GLU A 52 6.19 5.32 -14.45
N ALA A 53 6.08 6.26 -15.38
CA ALA A 53 4.84 6.48 -16.12
C ALA A 53 4.63 5.34 -17.13
N LYS A 54 3.58 4.53 -16.92
CA LYS A 54 3.13 3.50 -17.87
C LYS A 54 2.21 4.10 -18.93
N GLU A 55 1.42 5.09 -18.55
CA GLU A 55 0.63 5.96 -19.43
C GLU A 55 0.71 7.40 -18.89
N GLY A 56 0.65 8.40 -19.76
CA GLY A 56 0.75 9.81 -19.38
C GLY A 56 2.17 10.25 -19.04
N ASP A 57 2.32 11.08 -18.01
CA ASP A 57 3.59 11.63 -17.53
C ASP A 57 3.60 11.79 -15.99
N LEU A 58 4.68 12.35 -15.46
CA LEU A 58 4.92 12.50 -14.04
C LEU A 58 4.65 13.92 -13.51
N GLU A 59 4.24 14.88 -14.36
CA GLU A 59 4.29 16.31 -14.00
C GLU A 59 3.47 16.62 -12.73
N GLU A 60 2.26 16.09 -12.65
CA GLU A 60 1.34 16.33 -11.54
C GLU A 60 1.70 15.51 -10.29
N TRP A 61 2.39 14.38 -10.47
CA TRP A 61 2.93 13.59 -9.37
C TRP A 61 4.16 14.25 -8.74
N GLU A 62 5.05 14.77 -9.58
CA GLU A 62 6.23 15.53 -9.17
C GLU A 62 5.81 16.83 -8.49
N SER A 63 4.80 17.54 -9.01
CA SER A 63 4.27 18.76 -8.37
C SER A 63 3.67 18.47 -6.99
N LEU A 64 2.87 17.40 -6.84
CA LEU A 64 2.35 16.99 -5.54
C LEU A 64 3.49 16.61 -4.57
N THR A 65 4.46 15.85 -5.07
CA THR A 65 5.64 15.42 -4.28
C THR A 65 6.45 16.62 -3.80
N GLU A 66 6.74 17.59 -4.66
CA GLU A 66 7.43 18.83 -4.30
C GLU A 66 6.65 19.63 -3.27
N PHE A 67 5.32 19.74 -3.43
CA PHE A 67 4.46 20.41 -2.46
C PHE A 67 4.57 19.77 -1.08
N LEU A 68 4.48 18.44 -1.00
CA LEU A 68 4.58 17.68 0.26
C LEU A 68 5.95 17.82 0.93
N MET A 69 7.03 18.01 0.15
CA MET A 69 8.37 18.24 0.69
C MET A 69 8.54 19.65 1.23
N THR A 70 7.87 20.65 0.66
CA THR A 70 8.13 22.07 0.94
C THR A 70 7.06 22.72 1.82
N HIS A 71 5.89 22.11 1.97
CA HIS A 71 4.74 22.67 2.67
C HIS A 71 4.26 21.72 3.78
N PRO A 72 4.41 22.07 5.07
CA PRO A 72 3.97 21.21 6.16
C PRO A 72 2.43 21.19 6.26
N LEU A 73 1.84 20.00 6.42
CA LEU A 73 0.39 19.80 6.40
C LEU A 73 -0.30 19.96 7.76
N ASP A 74 0.43 20.39 8.79
CA ASP A 74 -0.19 20.87 10.04
C ASP A 74 -0.81 22.27 9.87
N LEU A 75 -0.51 22.94 8.76
CA LEU A 75 -1.20 24.14 8.31
C LEU A 75 -2.42 23.77 7.47
N GLU A 76 -3.59 24.23 7.90
CA GLU A 76 -4.89 23.91 7.29
C GLU A 76 -4.95 24.22 5.78
N GLU A 77 -4.37 25.34 5.34
CA GLU A 77 -4.36 25.72 3.92
C GLU A 77 -3.59 24.71 3.05
N ASN A 78 -2.45 24.21 3.55
CA ASN A 78 -1.63 23.22 2.86
C ASN A 78 -2.34 21.87 2.83
N TYR A 79 -2.92 21.46 3.96
CA TYR A 79 -3.71 20.24 4.03
C TYR A 79 -4.90 20.28 3.06
N ARG A 80 -5.65 21.39 3.02
CA ARG A 80 -6.75 21.57 2.07
C ARG A 80 -6.27 21.46 0.61
N THR A 81 -5.10 22.00 0.30
CA THR A 81 -4.50 21.92 -1.05
C THR A 81 -4.17 20.48 -1.45
N VAL A 82 -3.59 19.69 -0.55
CA VAL A 82 -3.23 18.28 -0.81
C VAL A 82 -4.48 17.39 -0.89
N THR A 83 -5.46 17.60 -0.01
CA THR A 83 -6.68 16.78 0.01
C THR A 83 -7.60 16.99 -1.20
N GLN A 84 -7.36 18.04 -1.99
CA GLN A 84 -7.97 18.24 -3.31
C GLN A 84 -7.33 17.39 -4.40
N GLN A 85 -6.10 16.90 -4.19
CA GLN A 85 -5.32 16.13 -5.17
C GLN A 85 -5.27 14.63 -4.86
N ILE A 86 -5.65 14.21 -3.64
CA ILE A 86 -5.62 12.81 -3.20
C ILE A 86 -7.04 12.34 -2.85
N ASP A 87 -7.45 11.18 -3.35
CA ASP A 87 -8.64 10.49 -2.87
C ASP A 87 -8.31 9.85 -1.52
N LEU A 88 -8.55 10.60 -0.44
CA LEU A 88 -8.20 10.15 0.91
C LEU A 88 -8.88 8.83 1.30
N ASN A 89 -10.09 8.54 0.81
CA ASN A 89 -10.74 7.27 1.15
C ASN A 89 -9.99 6.11 0.50
N ASN A 90 -9.69 6.22 -0.79
CA ASN A 90 -8.89 5.21 -1.48
C ASN A 90 -7.49 5.08 -0.86
N PHE A 91 -6.81 6.20 -0.59
CA PHE A 91 -5.47 6.22 -0.01
C PHE A 91 -5.43 5.50 1.34
N ILE A 92 -6.33 5.86 2.27
CA ILE A 92 -6.39 5.28 3.61
C ILE A 92 -6.73 3.79 3.53
N THR A 93 -7.74 3.41 2.74
CA THR A 93 -8.11 1.99 2.58
C THR A 93 -6.96 1.17 1.99
N ASN A 94 -6.23 1.68 0.99
CA ASN A 94 -5.08 0.99 0.41
C ASN A 94 -3.99 0.76 1.46
N HIS A 95 -3.60 1.83 2.18
CA HIS A 95 -2.56 1.73 3.21
C HIS A 95 -2.98 0.78 4.33
N ALA A 96 -4.24 0.84 4.78
CA ALA A 96 -4.76 -0.06 5.79
C ALA A 96 -4.68 -1.54 5.36
N ILE A 97 -4.99 -1.85 4.10
CA ILE A 97 -4.92 -3.23 3.57
C ILE A 97 -3.47 -3.70 3.45
N GLU A 98 -2.57 -2.89 2.88
CA GLU A 98 -1.15 -3.24 2.73
C GLU A 98 -0.47 -3.44 4.09
N MET A 99 -0.77 -2.55 5.04
CA MET A 99 -0.27 -2.65 6.41
C MET A 99 -0.88 -3.84 7.13
N TRP A 100 -2.19 -4.07 7.05
CA TRP A 100 -2.82 -5.21 7.72
C TRP A 100 -2.34 -6.56 7.16
N GLY A 101 -2.23 -6.67 5.84
CA GLY A 101 -1.71 -7.85 5.14
C GLY A 101 -0.21 -8.08 5.31
N GLU A 102 0.51 -7.06 5.83
CA GLU A 102 1.95 -7.06 6.06
C GLU A 102 2.75 -7.24 4.76
N ASN A 103 2.43 -6.44 3.76
CA ASN A 103 3.22 -6.34 2.54
C ASN A 103 4.48 -5.51 2.78
N VAL A 104 5.58 -6.17 3.14
CA VAL A 104 6.85 -5.51 3.50
C VAL A 104 7.67 -4.99 2.32
N ASP A 105 7.31 -5.36 1.08
CA ASP A 105 7.96 -4.84 -0.13
C ASP A 105 7.24 -3.57 -0.66
N TRP A 106 6.04 -3.28 -0.16
CA TRP A 106 5.38 -1.98 -0.26
C TRP A 106 5.93 -1.04 0.85
N PRO A 107 5.96 0.33 0.74
CA PRO A 107 5.39 1.18 -0.30
C PRO A 107 6.36 1.59 -1.41
N HIS A 108 7.56 1.03 -1.47
CA HIS A 108 8.53 1.38 -2.53
C HIS A 108 8.36 0.54 -3.81
N ASN A 109 7.54 -0.50 -3.74
CA ASN A 109 7.18 -1.42 -4.82
C ASN A 109 5.68 -1.79 -4.74
N ASN A 110 5.21 -2.64 -5.66
CA ASN A 110 3.95 -3.39 -5.53
C ASN A 110 2.66 -2.57 -5.54
N HIS A 111 2.62 -1.45 -6.27
CA HIS A 111 1.38 -0.72 -6.50
C HIS A 111 1.49 0.24 -7.69
N TYR A 112 0.33 0.76 -8.09
CA TYR A 112 0.17 1.79 -9.12
C TYR A 112 -0.55 3.01 -8.55
N GLN A 113 -0.39 4.14 -9.24
CA GLN A 113 -1.15 5.35 -9.03
C GLN A 113 -1.86 5.74 -10.31
N LEU A 114 -3.12 6.10 -10.18
CA LEU A 114 -3.97 6.56 -11.26
C LEU A 114 -4.46 7.97 -10.96
N ARG A 115 -4.37 8.86 -11.94
CA ARG A 115 -5.05 10.16 -11.93
C ARG A 115 -5.65 10.44 -13.30
N PRO A 116 -6.98 10.60 -13.43
CA PRO A 116 -7.56 11.08 -14.67
C PRO A 116 -7.12 12.52 -14.96
N ARG A 117 -6.95 12.88 -16.23
CA ARG A 117 -6.55 14.24 -16.63
C ARG A 117 -7.77 15.14 -16.79
N MET A 118 -8.38 15.50 -15.65
CA MET A 118 -9.52 16.40 -15.60
C MET A 118 -9.48 17.34 -14.41
N THR A 119 -10.21 18.45 -14.49
CA THR A 119 -10.29 19.42 -13.39
C THR A 119 -10.85 18.76 -12.12
N GLY A 120 -10.13 18.88 -11.01
CA GLY A 120 -10.52 18.29 -9.73
C GLY A 120 -10.25 16.79 -9.62
N ALA A 121 -9.48 16.21 -10.55
CA ALA A 121 -9.00 14.85 -10.46
C ALA A 121 -8.13 14.63 -9.23
N LYS A 122 -8.17 13.39 -8.74
CA LYS A 122 -7.45 12.96 -7.56
C LYS A 122 -6.66 11.71 -7.86
N TRP A 123 -5.47 11.63 -7.29
CA TRP A 123 -4.66 10.43 -7.26
C TRP A 123 -5.36 9.32 -6.46
N GLN A 124 -5.32 8.12 -7.02
CA GLN A 124 -5.82 6.88 -6.45
C GLN A 124 -4.72 5.82 -6.50
N TRP A 125 -4.62 4.99 -5.48
CA TRP A 125 -3.69 3.88 -5.33
C TRP A 125 -4.39 2.58 -5.70
N ILE A 126 -3.64 1.71 -6.38
CA ILE A 126 -4.09 0.41 -6.86
C ILE A 126 -3.05 -0.61 -6.42
N PRO A 127 -3.38 -1.58 -5.55
CA PRO A 127 -2.44 -2.57 -5.05
C PRO A 127 -2.02 -3.53 -6.16
N TRP A 128 -0.78 -4.01 -6.13
CA TRP A 128 -0.23 -4.99 -7.07
C TRP A 128 0.64 -6.01 -6.32
N ASP A 129 0.75 -7.23 -6.84
CA ASP A 129 1.71 -8.25 -6.37
C ASP A 129 1.71 -8.55 -4.85
N SER A 130 0.54 -8.80 -4.29
CA SER A 130 0.39 -9.17 -2.87
C SER A 130 0.44 -10.69 -2.66
N ASP A 131 1.45 -11.39 -3.18
CA ASP A 131 1.63 -12.84 -2.98
C ASP A 131 2.48 -13.18 -1.74
N VAL A 132 3.33 -12.26 -1.30
CA VAL A 132 4.11 -12.35 -0.05
C VAL A 132 3.45 -11.54 1.07
N VAL A 133 2.27 -11.99 1.49
CA VAL A 133 1.44 -11.39 2.55
C VAL A 133 0.80 -12.49 3.41
N LEU A 134 0.01 -12.10 4.41
CA LEU A 134 -0.87 -13.00 5.17
C LEU A 134 -0.19 -14.22 5.81
N GLY A 135 1.00 -14.03 6.37
CA GLY A 135 1.75 -15.10 7.06
C GLY A 135 2.53 -16.01 6.12
N SER A 136 2.86 -15.52 4.92
CA SER A 136 3.86 -16.12 4.05
C SER A 136 5.15 -16.48 4.82
N PRO A 137 5.68 -17.70 4.67
CA PRO A 137 6.76 -18.20 5.52
C PRO A 137 8.12 -17.53 5.27
N TYR A 138 8.21 -16.63 4.28
CA TYR A 138 9.47 -15.97 3.92
C TYR A 138 9.83 -14.83 4.89
N VAL A 139 8.93 -13.87 5.08
CA VAL A 139 9.23 -12.59 5.75
C VAL A 139 8.05 -11.98 6.51
N VAL A 140 6.94 -12.72 6.67
CA VAL A 140 5.67 -12.16 7.16
C VAL A 140 5.36 -12.70 8.58
N PHE A 141 5.35 -11.79 9.55
CA PHE A 141 5.13 -12.03 10.97
C PHE A 141 3.94 -11.22 11.50
N ALA A 142 2.91 -11.91 12.00
CA ALA A 142 1.65 -11.28 12.40
C ALA A 142 1.78 -10.10 13.39
N ASP A 143 2.85 -10.06 14.18
CA ASP A 143 3.18 -9.00 15.15
C ASP A 143 4.16 -7.92 14.63
N TYR A 144 4.54 -7.95 13.36
CA TYR A 144 5.39 -6.91 12.78
C TYR A 144 4.64 -5.56 12.71
N ASN A 145 5.25 -4.52 13.29
CA ASN A 145 4.66 -3.20 13.36
C ASN A 145 4.78 -2.46 12.02
N MET A 146 3.72 -2.54 11.21
CA MET A 146 3.67 -1.86 9.91
C MET A 146 3.55 -0.33 10.02
N TYR A 147 3.25 0.25 11.20
CA TYR A 147 3.33 1.70 11.40
C TYR A 147 4.79 2.18 11.49
N ASP A 148 5.65 1.40 12.16
CA ASP A 148 7.10 1.66 12.17
C ASP A 148 7.70 1.52 10.76
N HIS A 149 7.21 0.56 9.98
CA HIS A 149 7.61 0.33 8.59
C HIS A 149 7.38 1.56 7.69
N VAL A 150 6.18 2.16 7.74
CA VAL A 150 5.83 3.32 6.89
C VAL A 150 6.23 4.69 7.47
N SER A 151 6.67 4.75 8.73
CA SER A 151 7.10 5.99 9.39
C SER A 151 8.57 6.37 9.11
N GLY A 152 9.28 5.62 8.27
CA GLY A 152 10.65 5.94 7.83
C GLY A 152 11.75 5.36 8.72
N SER A 153 11.38 4.57 9.74
CA SER A 153 12.35 3.90 10.63
C SER A 153 13.07 2.72 9.96
N HIS A 154 12.60 2.27 8.79
CA HIS A 154 13.07 1.05 8.15
C HIS A 154 14.00 1.32 6.95
N ARG A 155 15.20 0.69 7.00
CA ARG A 155 16.33 0.91 6.07
C ARG A 155 16.08 0.50 4.61
N LEU A 156 14.95 -0.15 4.33
CA LEU A 156 14.64 -0.70 3.00
C LEU A 156 13.90 0.29 2.10
N HIS A 157 13.33 1.36 2.67
CA HIS A 157 12.56 2.33 1.89
C HIS A 157 13.40 3.55 1.57
N ALA A 158 13.33 3.98 0.31
CA ALA A 158 13.78 5.30 -0.06
C ALA A 158 12.76 6.34 0.43
N ASP A 159 13.22 7.49 0.91
CA ASP A 159 12.39 8.51 1.57
C ASP A 159 11.14 8.92 0.76
N TRP A 160 11.23 8.83 -0.57
CA TRP A 160 10.14 9.18 -1.48
C TRP A 160 8.91 8.27 -1.33
N SER A 161 9.08 7.00 -0.98
CA SER A 161 7.98 6.02 -1.00
C SER A 161 7.04 6.15 0.19
N THR A 162 7.51 6.72 1.30
CA THR A 162 6.73 6.94 2.52
C THR A 162 6.27 8.40 2.70
N LEU A 163 6.82 9.32 1.89
CA LEU A 163 6.56 10.76 1.95
C LEU A 163 5.06 11.10 2.05
N HIS A 164 4.23 10.55 1.19
CA HIS A 164 2.79 10.88 1.14
C HIS A 164 2.09 10.54 2.45
N PHE A 165 2.32 9.33 2.96
CA PHE A 165 1.76 8.88 4.23
C PHE A 165 2.27 9.72 5.39
N GLN A 166 3.59 9.92 5.47
CA GLN A 166 4.23 10.70 6.52
C GLN A 166 3.74 12.15 6.56
N SER A 167 3.69 12.81 5.41
CA SER A 167 3.24 14.20 5.29
C SER A 167 1.78 14.35 5.67
N LEU A 168 0.90 13.41 5.30
CA LEU A 168 -0.51 13.44 5.71
C LEU A 168 -0.67 13.17 7.22
N MET A 169 0.09 12.25 7.79
CA MET A 169 0.05 11.91 9.23
C MET A 169 0.53 13.02 10.16
N VAL A 170 1.11 14.07 9.61
CA VAL A 170 1.37 15.31 10.34
C VAL A 170 0.07 15.98 10.79
N ASN A 171 -0.98 15.93 9.98
CA ASN A 171 -2.25 16.60 10.23
C ASN A 171 -3.13 15.78 11.20
N SER A 172 -3.67 16.42 12.24
CA SER A 172 -4.50 15.74 13.25
C SER A 172 -5.78 15.15 12.67
N ASP A 173 -6.42 15.87 11.76
CA ASP A 173 -7.72 15.47 11.20
C ASP A 173 -7.54 14.29 10.24
N PHE A 174 -6.42 14.27 9.51
CA PHE A 174 -6.04 13.09 8.73
C PHE A 174 -5.77 11.88 9.63
N ARG A 175 -5.02 12.04 10.72
CA ARG A 175 -4.75 10.93 11.66
C ARG A 175 -6.02 10.35 12.24
N GLU A 176 -6.92 11.18 12.73
CA GLU A 176 -8.21 10.74 13.27
C GLU A 176 -9.03 9.98 12.21
N ARG A 177 -9.07 10.53 10.98
CA ARG A 177 -9.74 9.86 9.86
C ARG A 177 -9.10 8.51 9.52
N PHE A 178 -7.78 8.44 9.52
CA PHE A 178 -7.05 7.20 9.25
C PHE A 178 -7.38 6.13 10.27
N VAL A 179 -7.24 6.43 11.57
CA VAL A 179 -7.53 5.50 12.67
C VAL A 179 -8.98 5.02 12.59
N ARG A 180 -9.94 5.95 12.45
CA ARG A 180 -11.36 5.59 12.33
C ARG A 180 -11.61 4.63 11.16
N THR A 181 -11.06 4.91 9.98
CA THR A 181 -11.26 4.02 8.82
C THR A 181 -10.58 2.66 9.02
N VAL A 182 -9.42 2.60 9.67
CA VAL A 182 -8.78 1.33 10.04
C VAL A 182 -9.68 0.54 10.99
N GLU A 183 -10.21 1.15 12.04
CA GLU A 183 -11.12 0.50 12.99
C GLU A 183 -12.41 0.00 12.33
N GLU A 184 -12.96 0.79 11.39
CA GLU A 184 -14.12 0.40 10.58
C GLU A 184 -13.81 -0.84 9.72
N LEU A 185 -12.65 -0.88 9.05
CA LEU A 185 -12.22 -2.03 8.25
C LEU A 185 -12.03 -3.28 9.13
N LEU A 186 -11.33 -3.17 10.25
CA LEU A 186 -11.09 -4.27 11.19
C LEU A 186 -12.38 -4.81 11.81
N SER A 187 -13.40 -3.96 11.95
CA SER A 187 -14.72 -4.36 12.46
C SER A 187 -15.65 -4.89 11.37
N THR A 188 -15.23 -4.86 10.10
CA THR A 188 -16.04 -5.29 8.95
C THR A 188 -15.26 -6.27 8.06
N VAL A 189 -14.73 -5.79 6.93
CA VAL A 189 -14.12 -6.60 5.86
C VAL A 189 -12.74 -7.17 6.22
N LEU A 190 -12.08 -6.64 7.25
CA LEU A 190 -10.83 -7.20 7.79
C LEU A 190 -11.05 -7.91 9.13
N SER A 191 -12.30 -8.12 9.55
CA SER A 191 -12.57 -8.91 10.75
C SER A 191 -12.09 -10.35 10.56
N PRO A 192 -11.57 -11.02 11.62
CA PRO A 192 -11.08 -12.38 11.51
C PRO A 192 -12.10 -13.36 10.92
N ASP A 193 -13.36 -13.25 11.33
CA ASP A 193 -14.43 -14.13 10.85
C ASP A 193 -14.64 -13.97 9.34
N HIS A 194 -14.72 -12.73 8.85
CA HIS A 194 -14.91 -12.46 7.43
C HIS A 194 -13.73 -12.94 6.58
N VAL A 195 -12.49 -12.64 7.01
CA VAL A 195 -11.32 -13.03 6.21
C VAL A 195 -11.10 -14.54 6.24
N ILE A 196 -11.35 -15.21 7.37
CA ILE A 196 -11.29 -16.68 7.45
C ILE A 196 -12.38 -17.31 6.56
N GLU A 197 -13.59 -16.75 6.53
CA GLU A 197 -14.65 -17.21 5.62
C GLU A 197 -14.22 -17.11 4.14
N GLU A 198 -13.59 -16.01 3.74
CA GLU A 198 -13.06 -15.84 2.38
C GLU A 198 -11.89 -16.79 2.07
N ILE A 199 -10.98 -17.01 3.02
CA ILE A 199 -9.91 -18.02 2.90
C ILE A 199 -10.52 -19.41 2.67
N ASP A 200 -11.54 -19.78 3.45
CA ASP A 200 -12.20 -21.07 3.35
C ASP A 200 -12.95 -21.23 2.02
N ARG A 201 -13.62 -20.17 1.56
CA ARG A 201 -14.31 -20.15 0.27
C ARG A 201 -13.33 -20.34 -0.89
N LEU A 202 -12.23 -19.58 -0.93
CA LEU A 202 -11.20 -19.69 -1.97
C LEU A 202 -10.46 -21.03 -1.91
N ALA A 203 -10.16 -21.54 -0.71
CA ALA A 203 -9.56 -22.86 -0.55
C ALA A 203 -10.50 -23.95 -1.07
N ALA A 204 -11.80 -23.88 -0.80
CA ALA A 204 -12.79 -24.82 -1.32
C ALA A 204 -12.91 -24.78 -2.84
N GLU A 205 -12.78 -23.60 -3.46
CA GLU A 205 -12.79 -23.41 -4.92
C GLU A 205 -11.61 -24.14 -5.59
N ILE A 206 -10.40 -24.03 -5.03
CA ILE A 206 -9.17 -24.55 -5.65
C ILE A 206 -8.90 -26.01 -5.26
N ARG A 207 -9.38 -26.47 -4.10
CA ARG A 207 -9.13 -27.82 -3.54
C ARG A 207 -9.26 -28.98 -4.53
N PRO A 208 -10.29 -29.05 -5.41
CA PRO A 208 -10.43 -30.16 -6.34
C PRO A 208 -9.28 -30.25 -7.37
N ASP A 209 -8.53 -29.16 -7.54
CA ASP A 209 -7.53 -29.00 -8.58
C ASP A 209 -6.10 -29.13 -8.03
N ILE A 210 -5.92 -29.14 -6.70
CA ILE A 210 -4.59 -29.12 -6.05
C ILE A 210 -3.68 -30.25 -6.52
N SER A 211 -4.23 -31.41 -6.89
CA SER A 211 -3.42 -32.49 -7.46
C SER A 211 -2.66 -32.07 -8.73
N PHE A 212 -3.22 -31.19 -9.56
CA PHE A 212 -2.54 -30.67 -10.76
C PHE A 212 -1.27 -29.90 -10.40
N GLU A 213 -1.30 -29.15 -9.29
CA GLU A 213 -0.17 -28.36 -8.81
C GLU A 213 0.91 -29.27 -8.21
N THR A 214 0.50 -30.20 -7.33
CA THR A 214 1.41 -31.10 -6.65
C THR A 214 2.11 -32.05 -7.63
N ASP A 215 1.40 -32.54 -8.63
CA ASP A 215 1.96 -33.43 -9.66
C ASP A 215 3.01 -32.72 -10.52
N ARG A 216 2.89 -31.40 -10.73
CA ARG A 216 3.80 -30.62 -11.58
C ARG A 216 5.05 -30.15 -10.84
N TRP A 217 4.90 -29.66 -9.61
CA TRP A 217 5.94 -28.94 -8.88
C TRP A 217 6.53 -29.71 -7.70
N GLY A 218 5.97 -30.88 -7.35
CA GLY A 218 6.52 -31.75 -6.31
C GLY A 218 6.24 -31.28 -4.88
N SER A 219 5.25 -30.42 -4.68
CA SER A 219 4.64 -30.14 -3.37
C SER A 219 3.63 -31.24 -2.99
N SER A 220 3.03 -31.17 -1.80
CA SER A 220 1.98 -32.10 -1.38
C SER A 220 0.67 -31.38 -1.04
N ALA A 221 -0.45 -32.11 -1.16
CA ALA A 221 -1.74 -31.60 -0.71
C ALA A 221 -1.73 -31.31 0.80
N GLU A 222 -0.95 -32.07 1.58
CA GLU A 222 -0.76 -31.82 3.01
C GLU A 222 -0.06 -30.47 3.27
N ASP A 223 0.98 -30.14 2.50
CA ASP A 223 1.66 -28.84 2.60
C ASP A 223 0.71 -27.70 2.21
N TRP A 224 -0.14 -27.91 1.20
CA TRP A 224 -1.16 -26.94 0.83
C TRP A 224 -2.16 -26.71 1.98
N GLU A 225 -2.69 -27.75 2.63
CA GLU A 225 -3.58 -27.59 3.79
C GLU A 225 -2.89 -26.86 4.95
N LYS A 226 -1.61 -27.14 5.21
CA LYS A 226 -0.82 -26.43 6.21
C LYS A 226 -0.70 -24.95 5.89
N ASN A 227 -0.49 -24.60 4.62
CA ASN A 227 -0.46 -23.20 4.18
C ASN A 227 -1.82 -22.52 4.36
N VAL A 228 -2.93 -23.21 4.07
CA VAL A 228 -4.28 -22.66 4.33
C VAL A 228 -4.50 -22.43 5.83
N GLU A 229 -4.08 -23.36 6.70
CA GLU A 229 -4.17 -23.13 8.15
C GLU A 229 -3.24 -22.01 8.63
N GLN A 230 -2.07 -21.86 8.00
CA GLN A 230 -1.17 -20.75 8.30
C GLN A 230 -1.81 -19.38 7.98
N LEU A 231 -2.56 -19.26 6.88
CA LEU A 231 -3.35 -18.05 6.58
C LEU A 231 -4.35 -17.75 7.70
N ARG A 232 -5.13 -18.76 8.15
CA ARG A 232 -6.09 -18.58 9.26
C ARG A 232 -5.39 -18.19 10.56
N ARG A 233 -4.26 -18.83 10.87
CA ARG A 233 -3.46 -18.53 12.06
C ARG A 233 -2.95 -17.10 12.01
N PHE A 234 -2.43 -16.66 10.87
CA PHE A 234 -1.98 -15.28 10.68
C PHE A 234 -3.10 -14.31 10.99
N VAL A 235 -4.29 -14.47 10.39
CA VAL A 235 -5.44 -13.58 10.58
C VAL A 235 -5.81 -13.45 12.06
N ARG A 236 -5.88 -14.57 12.80
CA ARG A 236 -6.21 -14.58 14.24
C ARG A 236 -5.20 -13.82 15.09
N LEU A 237 -3.91 -13.90 14.75
CA LEU A 237 -2.85 -13.20 15.48
C LEU A 237 -2.76 -11.73 15.05
N ARG A 238 -2.95 -11.47 13.76
CA ARG A 238 -2.79 -10.16 13.14
C ARG A 238 -3.83 -9.17 13.61
N ASP A 239 -5.09 -9.57 13.79
CA ASP A 239 -6.13 -8.67 14.28
C ASP A 239 -5.78 -8.07 15.65
N THR A 240 -5.37 -8.91 16.61
CA THR A 240 -4.93 -8.44 17.94
C THR A 240 -3.74 -7.50 17.83
N ALA A 241 -2.65 -7.94 17.19
CA ALA A 241 -1.42 -7.16 17.11
C ALA A 241 -1.62 -5.84 16.35
N PHE A 242 -2.37 -5.86 15.24
CA PHE A 242 -2.60 -4.66 14.43
C PHE A 242 -3.49 -3.65 15.17
N ARG A 243 -4.48 -4.10 15.95
CA ARG A 243 -5.26 -3.22 16.84
C ARG A 243 -4.40 -2.61 17.94
N GLU A 244 -3.52 -3.39 18.55
CA GLU A 244 -2.56 -2.89 19.55
C GLU A 244 -1.65 -1.81 18.95
N HIS A 245 -1.05 -2.05 17.79
CA HIS A 245 -0.22 -1.05 17.10
C HIS A 245 -1.02 0.19 16.67
N THR A 246 -2.28 0.02 16.27
CA THR A 246 -3.16 1.16 15.91
C THR A 246 -3.43 2.03 17.13
N ALA A 247 -3.72 1.44 18.28
CA ALA A 247 -3.97 2.15 19.53
C ALA A 247 -2.70 2.83 20.08
N GLU A 248 -1.56 2.15 19.99
CA GLU A 248 -0.25 2.73 20.32
C GLU A 248 0.02 3.96 19.44
N PHE A 249 -0.13 3.82 18.12
CA PHE A 249 0.03 4.91 17.16
C PHE A 249 -0.91 6.10 17.44
N GLU A 250 -2.16 5.84 17.81
CA GLU A 250 -3.10 6.91 18.19
C GLU A 250 -2.66 7.63 19.47
N SER A 251 -2.21 6.87 20.48
CA SER A 251 -1.84 7.42 21.79
C SER A 251 -0.52 8.19 21.79
N GLU A 252 0.51 7.68 21.13
CA GLU A 252 1.84 8.26 21.08
C GLU A 252 2.01 9.26 19.93
N GLY A 253 1.15 9.14 18.91
CA GLY A 253 1.30 9.81 17.63
C GLY A 253 2.46 9.25 16.81
N MET A 254 2.64 9.77 15.61
CA MET A 254 3.83 9.47 14.81
C MET A 254 5.04 10.15 15.47
N ASP A 255 6.10 9.38 15.77
CA ASP A 255 7.38 9.96 16.17
C ASP A 255 7.99 10.74 15.01
N LEU A 256 7.73 12.05 15.00
CA LEU A 256 8.18 12.96 13.95
C LEU A 256 9.71 13.06 13.85
N SER A 257 10.45 12.59 14.87
CA SER A 257 11.91 12.52 14.82
C SER A 257 12.45 11.32 14.02
N LYS A 258 11.60 10.31 13.77
CA LYS A 258 11.90 9.16 12.91
C LYS A 258 11.54 9.38 11.44
N LEU A 259 10.81 10.45 11.13
CA LEU A 259 10.57 10.88 9.75
C LEU A 259 11.91 11.17 9.09
N GLY A 260 12.07 10.75 7.82
CA GLY A 260 13.23 11.04 6.98
C GLY A 260 13.42 12.56 6.75
N PRO A 261 14.01 13.02 5.64
CA PRO A 261 14.32 14.45 5.40
C PRO A 261 13.16 15.44 5.66
N VAL A 262 11.90 15.00 5.61
CA VAL A 262 10.71 15.77 6.04
C VAL A 262 10.73 16.13 7.54
N GLY A 263 11.22 15.24 8.41
CA GLY A 263 11.49 15.52 9.83
C GLY A 263 12.64 16.50 10.04
N ILE A 264 13.63 16.52 9.14
CA ILE A 264 14.72 17.50 9.14
C ILE A 264 14.18 18.89 8.79
N LEU A 265 13.31 18.99 7.78
CA LEU A 265 12.67 20.27 7.40
C LEU A 265 11.76 20.82 8.52
N ARG A 266 11.14 19.97 9.34
CA ARG A 266 10.42 20.39 10.55
C ARG A 266 11.32 20.86 11.69
N THR A 267 12.47 20.23 11.89
CA THR A 267 13.49 20.69 12.86
C THR A 267 14.04 22.06 12.44
N ILE A 268 14.19 22.27 11.12
CA ILE A 268 14.59 23.54 10.53
C ILE A 268 13.45 24.56 10.64
N SER A 269 12.19 24.22 10.37
CA SER A 269 11.04 25.14 10.49
C SER A 269 10.87 25.75 11.90
N LYS A 270 11.15 25.00 12.97
CA LYS A 270 11.16 25.56 14.33
C LYS A 270 12.34 26.50 14.62
N SER A 271 13.43 26.42 13.83
CA SER A 271 14.66 27.21 14.01
C SER A 271 14.92 28.26 12.91
N ALA A 272 14.21 28.19 11.78
CA ALA A 272 14.42 28.98 10.57
C ALA A 272 13.21 29.87 10.28
N GLN A 273 13.07 30.94 11.06
CA GLN A 273 12.34 32.12 10.62
C GLN A 273 13.17 32.98 9.62
N SER A 274 14.17 32.43 8.91
CA SER A 274 15.12 33.26 8.17
C SER A 274 15.83 32.68 6.92
N LEU A 275 15.43 31.54 6.36
CA LEU A 275 16.11 30.99 5.16
C LEU A 275 15.19 30.90 3.93
N ALA A 276 15.78 31.10 2.75
CA ALA A 276 15.08 31.15 1.48
C ALA A 276 14.80 29.73 0.92
N PRO A 277 13.70 29.53 0.18
CA PRO A 277 13.25 28.20 -0.28
C PRO A 277 14.27 27.40 -1.11
N GLU A 278 15.10 28.07 -1.91
CA GLU A 278 16.07 27.43 -2.84
C GLU A 278 17.21 26.69 -2.12
N ASP A 279 17.50 27.04 -0.86
CA ASP A 279 18.54 26.40 -0.07
C ASP A 279 18.07 25.06 0.54
N LEU A 280 16.76 24.88 0.73
CA LEU A 280 16.17 23.67 1.31
C LEU A 280 16.16 22.51 0.30
N PHE A 281 15.86 22.81 -0.97
CA PHE A 281 15.87 21.82 -2.05
C PHE A 281 17.27 21.24 -2.29
N ASN A 282 18.29 22.09 -2.34
CA ASN A 282 19.69 21.68 -2.55
C ASN A 282 20.28 20.90 -1.37
N PHE A 283 19.72 21.04 -0.16
CA PHE A 283 20.14 20.31 1.02
C PHE A 283 19.57 18.89 1.04
N ALA A 284 18.28 18.72 0.70
CA ALA A 284 17.63 17.41 0.62
C ALA A 284 18.31 16.49 -0.41
N VAL A 285 18.69 17.02 -1.57
CA VAL A 285 19.37 16.27 -2.64
C VAL A 285 20.77 15.78 -2.23
N ARG A 286 21.45 16.45 -1.31
CA ARG A 286 22.81 16.07 -0.87
C ARG A 286 22.85 14.99 0.21
N GLN A 287 21.75 14.75 0.92
CA GLN A 287 21.69 13.75 2.00
C GLN A 287 21.16 12.38 1.53
N GLY A 288 20.65 12.30 0.29
CA GLY A 288 20.18 11.05 -0.34
C GLY A 288 21.26 10.27 -1.10
N GLN A 289 22.52 10.30 -0.66
CA GLN A 289 23.62 9.44 -1.17
C GLN A 289 24.13 8.49 -0.10
#